data_AF-A0A2P4S8J5-F1
#
_entry.id   AF-A0A2P4S8J5-F1
#
_cell.length_a   1.000
_cell.length_b   1.000
_cell.length_c   1.000
_cell.angle_alpha   90.00
_cell.angle_beta   90.00
_cell.angle_gamma   90.00
#
_symmetry.space_group_name_H-M   'P 1'
#
loop_
_entity.id
_entity.type
_entity.pdbx_description
1 polymer ?
#
loop_
_entity_poly.entity_id
_entity_poly.type
_entity_poly.pdbx_seq_one_letter_code
_entity_poly.pdbx_strand_id
1 'polypeptide(L)'
;GYVALEAYDPSEYDPLFLKTCTDCWKVSIPALQDPLLKAVQKKFIETGIIKWCETGRPCSSRELQELPLLPLGRQHMDAIEWLKVPYTYIASELHRTRRLRVVDHHKDSES
;
A
#
# COMPACT_ATOMS: atom_id res chain seq x y z
N GLY A 1 13.90 11.81 43.47
CA GLY A 1 13.37 13.19 43.50
C GLY A 1 11.91 13.13 43.13
N TYR A 2 11.04 13.77 43.90
CA TYR A 2 9.64 13.97 43.54
C TYR A 2 9.50 15.45 43.17
N VAL A 3 9.18 15.73 41.91
CA VAL A 3 8.88 17.09 41.42
C VAL A 3 7.38 17.13 41.21
N ALA A 4 6.68 17.86 42.08
CA ALA A 4 5.28 18.18 41.86
C ALA A 4 5.21 19.23 40.75
N LEU A 5 4.56 18.89 39.64
CA LEU A 5 4.22 19.85 38.60
C LEU A 5 3.02 20.68 39.10
N GLU A 6 3.30 21.74 39.85
CA GLU A 6 2.30 22.73 40.31
C GLU A 6 1.48 23.35 39.16
N ALA A 7 2.00 23.26 37.93
CA ALA A 7 1.38 23.78 36.71
C ALA A 7 1.07 22.67 35.69
N TYR A 8 0.63 21.49 36.15
CA TYR A 8 0.08 20.50 35.22
C TYR A 8 -1.29 20.97 34.73
N ASP A 9 -1.34 21.49 33.50
CA ASP A 9 -2.60 21.72 32.80
C ASP A 9 -2.93 20.51 31.92
N PRO A 10 -4.00 19.75 32.23
CA PRO A 10 -4.48 18.67 31.38
C PRO A 10 -4.82 19.14 29.97
N SER A 11 -5.20 20.41 29.78
CA SER A 11 -5.55 20.92 28.46
C SER A 11 -4.35 20.93 27.50
N GLU A 12 -3.14 21.10 28.05
CA GLU A 12 -1.89 21.13 27.30
C GLU A 12 -1.24 19.75 27.17
N TYR A 13 -1.32 18.92 28.22
CA TYR A 13 -0.50 17.70 28.31
C TYR A 13 -1.28 16.39 28.44
N ASP A 14 -2.60 16.40 28.65
CA ASP A 14 -3.39 15.17 28.73
C ASP A 14 -3.67 14.62 27.31
N PRO A 15 -3.08 13.45 26.95
CA PRO A 15 -3.28 12.86 25.63
C PRO A 15 -4.73 12.42 25.37
N LEU A 16 -5.53 12.18 26.42
CA LEU A 16 -6.95 11.87 26.26
C LEU A 16 -7.72 13.14 25.88
N PHE A 17 -7.44 14.25 26.56
CA PHE A 17 -8.05 15.55 26.28
C PHE A 17 -7.71 16.08 24.88
N LEU A 18 -6.44 15.98 24.47
CA LEU A 18 -5.99 16.39 23.13
C LEU A 18 -6.64 15.57 22.00
N LYS A 19 -7.00 14.31 22.26
CA LYS A 19 -7.73 13.47 21.30
C LYS A 19 -9.21 13.83 21.18
N THR A 20 -9.82 14.32 22.26
CA THR A 20 -11.24 14.70 22.26
C THR A 20 -11.44 16.13 21.76
N CYS A 21 -10.49 17.03 22.02
CA CYS A 21 -10.52 18.43 21.60
C CYS A 21 -9.80 18.64 20.26
N THR A 22 -10.06 17.80 19.26
CA THR A 22 -9.45 17.94 17.92
C THR A 22 -10.03 19.08 17.10
N ASP A 23 -11.13 19.69 17.54
CA ASP A 23 -11.88 20.67 16.76
C ASP A 23 -11.10 21.96 16.49
N CYS A 24 -10.10 22.30 17.32
CA CYS A 24 -9.25 23.47 17.11
C CYS A 24 -8.18 23.30 16.01
N TRP A 25 -7.89 22.06 15.59
CA TRP A 25 -6.88 21.76 14.55
C TRP A 25 -7.44 20.96 13.36
N LYS A 26 -8.74 20.67 13.37
CA LYS A 26 -9.40 19.90 12.30
C LYS A 26 -9.65 20.79 11.09
N VAL A 27 -8.57 21.09 10.37
CA VAL A 27 -8.66 21.69 9.03
C VAL A 27 -9.27 20.63 8.11
N SER A 28 -10.45 20.91 7.56
CA SER A 28 -11.02 20.06 6.52
C SER A 28 -10.17 20.18 5.27
N ILE A 29 -9.49 19.09 4.91
CA ILE A 29 -8.77 19.03 3.64
C ILE A 29 -9.83 18.82 2.56
N PRO A 30 -9.98 19.72 1.57
CA PRO A 30 -10.91 19.50 0.48
C PRO A 30 -10.50 18.24 -0.28
N ALA A 31 -11.49 17.49 -0.78
CA ALA A 31 -11.22 16.34 -1.61
C ALA A 31 -10.35 16.76 -2.81
N LEU A 32 -9.22 16.07 -3.01
CA LEU A 32 -8.33 16.32 -4.14
C LEU A 32 -9.10 16.05 -5.44
N GLN A 33 -9.43 17.11 -6.18
CA GLN A 33 -10.05 16.99 -7.49
C GLN A 33 -8.98 16.89 -8.56
N ASP A 34 -8.44 15.69 -8.75
CA ASP A 34 -7.50 15.42 -9.84
C ASP A 34 -8.28 15.28 -11.18
N PRO A 35 -8.10 16.20 -12.15
CA PRO A 35 -8.75 16.12 -13.46
C PRO A 35 -8.43 14.83 -14.21
N LEU A 36 -7.24 14.25 -14.02
CA LEU A 36 -6.82 13.00 -14.64
C LEU A 36 -7.57 11.79 -14.09
N LEU A 37 -7.99 11.86 -12.81
CA LEU A 37 -8.74 10.79 -12.16
C LEU A 37 -10.26 10.90 -12.38
N LYS A 38 -10.78 12.05 -12.82
CA LYS A 38 -12.23 12.24 -13.06
C LYS A 38 -12.82 11.20 -14.01
N ALA A 39 -12.11 10.89 -15.09
CA ALA A 39 -12.57 9.90 -16.07
C ALA A 39 -12.62 8.49 -15.47
N VAL A 40 -11.64 8.14 -14.62
CA VAL A 40 -11.59 6.84 -13.93
C VAL A 40 -12.71 6.73 -12.92
N GLN A 41 -12.96 7.78 -12.12
CA GLN A 41 -14.06 7.82 -11.16
C GLN A 41 -15.43 7.72 -11.85
N LYS A 42 -15.63 8.44 -12.96
CA LYS A 42 -16.88 8.37 -13.73
C LYS A 42 -17.15 6.95 -14.23
N LYS A 43 -16.16 6.33 -14.87
CA LYS A 43 -16.26 4.93 -15.33
C LYS A 43 -16.58 3.98 -14.18
N PHE A 44 -15.92 4.17 -13.04
CA PHE A 44 -16.14 3.35 -11.86
C PHE A 44 -17.59 3.41 -11.34
N ILE A 45 -18.16 4.61 -11.30
CA ILE A 45 -19.57 4.82 -10.91
C ILE A 45 -20.50 4.15 -11.91
N GLU A 46 -20.27 4.35 -13.22
CA GLU A 46 -21.06 3.71 -14.27
C GLU A 46 -21.04 2.18 -14.17
N THR A 47 -19.85 1.58 -14.00
CA THR A 47 -19.71 0.13 -13.82
C THR A 47 -20.39 -0.35 -12.54
N GLY A 48 -20.30 0.41 -11.45
CA GLY A 48 -20.98 0.10 -10.19
C GLY A 48 -22.50 0.08 -10.33
N ILE A 49 -23.07 1.04 -11.05
CA ILE A 49 -24.51 1.11 -11.31
C ILE A 49 -24.96 -0.10 -12.14
N ILE A 50 -24.24 -0.42 -13.22
CA ILE A 50 -24.56 -1.57 -14.08
C ILE A 50 -24.58 -2.87 -13.27
N LYS A 51 -23.50 -3.13 -12.51
CA LYS A 51 -23.39 -4.35 -11.69
C LYS A 51 -24.47 -4.43 -10.62
N TRP A 52 -24.89 -3.29 -10.08
CA TRP A 52 -26.00 -3.24 -9.12
C TRP A 52 -27.33 -3.61 -9.77
N CYS A 53 -27.62 -3.09 -10.97
CA CYS A 53 -28.81 -3.46 -11.73
C CYS A 53 -28.84 -4.97 -12.06
N GLU A 54 -27.69 -5.55 -12.37
CA GLU A 54 -27.56 -6.98 -12.67
C GLU A 54 -27.70 -7.87 -11.42
N THR A 55 -27.08 -7.47 -10.30
CA THR A 55 -26.97 -8.33 -9.11
C THR A 55 -28.09 -8.08 -8.09
N GLY A 56 -28.77 -6.93 -8.18
CA GLY A 56 -29.76 -6.49 -7.18
C GLY A 56 -29.16 -6.13 -5.82
N ARG A 57 -27.83 -6.12 -5.68
CA ARG A 57 -27.11 -5.77 -4.44
C ARG A 57 -26.05 -4.71 -4.68
N PRO A 58 -25.86 -3.75 -3.75
CA PRO A 58 -24.82 -2.76 -3.87
C PRO A 58 -23.44 -3.44 -3.83
N CYS A 59 -22.58 -3.08 -4.78
CA CYS A 59 -21.23 -3.63 -4.87
C CYS A 59 -20.22 -2.73 -4.17
N SER A 60 -19.32 -3.35 -3.41
CA SER A 60 -18.20 -2.66 -2.77
C SER A 60 -17.20 -2.16 -3.80
N SER A 61 -16.46 -1.11 -3.46
CA SER A 61 -15.42 -0.62 -4.36
C SER A 61 -14.35 -1.67 -4.67
N ARG A 62 -14.07 -2.56 -3.71
CA ARG A 62 -13.14 -3.69 -3.86
C ARG A 62 -13.67 -4.77 -4.81
N GLU A 63 -14.98 -4.89 -4.96
CA GLU A 63 -15.61 -5.86 -5.87
C GLU A 63 -15.72 -5.34 -7.31
N LEU A 64 -15.58 -4.02 -7.48
CA LEU A 64 -15.58 -3.32 -8.77
C LEU A 64 -14.17 -3.04 -9.27
N GLN A 65 -13.21 -2.86 -8.36
CA GLN A 65 -11.79 -2.87 -8.71
C GLN A 65 -11.38 -4.30 -9.01
N GLU A 66 -11.27 -4.62 -10.29
CA GLU A 66 -10.24 -5.56 -10.73
C GLU A 66 -8.91 -4.90 -10.39
N LEU A 67 -8.41 -5.14 -9.18
CA LEU A 67 -7.05 -4.79 -8.84
C LEU A 67 -6.21 -5.43 -9.94
N PRO A 68 -5.39 -4.66 -10.70
CA PRO A 68 -4.42 -5.30 -11.55
C PRO A 68 -3.71 -6.30 -10.66
N LEU A 69 -3.55 -7.53 -11.14
CA LEU A 69 -2.68 -8.49 -10.48
C LEU A 69 -1.33 -7.79 -10.38
N LEU A 70 -1.09 -7.13 -9.24
CA LEU A 70 0.21 -6.56 -8.93
C LEU A 70 1.13 -7.74 -9.17
N PRO A 71 2.17 -7.59 -10.02
CA PRO A 71 3.06 -8.70 -10.32
C PRO A 71 3.44 -9.26 -8.96
N LEU A 72 2.97 -10.48 -8.67
CA LEU A 72 3.08 -11.07 -7.35
C LEU A 72 4.55 -10.94 -7.04
N GLY A 73 4.87 -10.03 -6.12
CA GLY A 73 6.26 -9.72 -5.85
C GLY A 73 6.92 -11.00 -5.36
N ARG A 74 8.18 -10.90 -4.98
CA ARG A 74 8.88 -12.03 -4.32
C ARG A 74 8.17 -12.58 -3.08
N GLN A 75 7.13 -11.91 -2.61
CA GLN A 75 6.28 -12.25 -1.48
C GLN A 75 5.66 -13.66 -1.56
N HIS A 76 5.45 -14.22 -2.76
CA HIS A 76 4.88 -15.56 -2.93
C HIS A 76 5.79 -16.55 -3.68
N MET A 77 7.04 -16.17 -3.96
CA MET A 77 7.98 -17.04 -4.65
C MET A 77 8.94 -17.67 -3.66
N ASP A 78 9.18 -18.96 -3.79
CA ASP A 78 10.26 -19.62 -3.08
C ASP A 78 11.63 -19.03 -3.48
N ALA A 79 12.62 -19.12 -2.59
CA ALA A 79 13.96 -18.60 -2.82
C ALA A 79 14.60 -19.22 -4.06
N ILE A 80 14.40 -20.52 -4.30
CA ILE A 80 14.94 -21.24 -5.47
C ILE A 80 14.16 -20.86 -6.73
N GLU A 81 12.83 -20.78 -6.64
CA GLU A 81 12.00 -20.34 -7.76
C GLU A 81 12.34 -18.92 -8.20
N TRP A 82 12.69 -18.04 -7.26
CA TRP A 82 13.14 -16.70 -7.56
C TRP A 82 14.45 -16.66 -8.38
N LEU A 83 15.36 -17.62 -8.14
CA LEU A 83 16.60 -17.72 -8.91
C LEU A 83 16.36 -18.10 -10.37
N LYS A 84 15.23 -18.75 -10.69
CA LYS A 84 14.85 -19.12 -12.07
C LYS A 84 14.37 -17.92 -12.92
N VAL A 85 13.98 -16.81 -12.30
CA VAL A 85 13.50 -15.62 -13.03
C VAL A 85 14.66 -15.01 -13.85
N PRO A 86 14.46 -14.64 -15.13
CA PRO A 86 15.52 -14.03 -15.94
C PRO A 86 16.12 -12.79 -15.27
N TYR A 87 17.43 -12.62 -15.33
CA TYR A 87 18.14 -11.48 -14.72
C TYR A 87 18.51 -10.38 -15.72
N THR A 88 18.08 -10.52 -16.97
CA THR A 88 18.34 -9.58 -18.06
C THR A 88 17.75 -8.19 -17.83
N TYR A 89 16.75 -8.06 -16.95
CA TYR A 89 16.17 -6.77 -16.57
C TYR A 89 17.05 -5.96 -15.61
N ILE A 90 18.07 -6.56 -14.99
CA ILE A 90 18.92 -5.89 -14.00
C ILE A 90 19.92 -4.99 -14.74
N ALA A 91 19.65 -3.68 -14.76
CA ALA A 91 20.51 -2.70 -15.41
C ALA A 91 21.88 -2.51 -14.72
N SER A 92 21.98 -2.83 -13.41
CA SER A 92 23.22 -2.67 -12.66
C SER A 92 24.10 -3.92 -12.74
N GLU A 93 25.28 -3.78 -13.33
CA GLU A 93 26.26 -4.87 -13.47
C GLU A 93 26.65 -5.49 -12.13
N LEU A 94 26.85 -4.70 -11.07
CA LEU A 94 27.15 -5.21 -9.74
C LEU A 94 26.04 -6.14 -9.20
N HIS A 95 24.77 -5.77 -9.40
CA HIS A 95 23.64 -6.58 -8.97
C HIS A 95 23.47 -7.83 -9.84
N ARG A 96 23.77 -7.72 -11.13
CA ARG A 96 23.79 -8.86 -12.07
C ARG A 96 24.84 -9.89 -11.69
N THR A 97 26.07 -9.47 -11.44
CA THR A 97 27.18 -10.36 -11.03
C THR A 97 26.90 -11.03 -9.69
N ARG A 98 26.35 -10.29 -8.71
CA ARG A 98 25.92 -10.88 -7.43
C ARG A 98 24.88 -11.97 -7.63
N ARG A 99 23.89 -11.75 -8.50
CA ARG A 99 22.82 -12.70 -8.78
C ARG A 99 23.35 -13.97 -9.47
N LEU A 100 24.27 -13.83 -10.42
CA LEU A 100 24.91 -14.97 -11.09
C LEU A 100 25.64 -15.90 -10.10
N ARG A 101 26.41 -15.33 -9.16
CA ARG A 101 27.10 -16.13 -8.13
C ARG A 101 26.16 -17.01 -7.31
N VAL A 102 24.99 -16.48 -6.93
CA VAL A 102 24.00 -17.24 -6.16
C VAL A 102 23.39 -18.36 -7.00
N VAL A 103 23.16 -18.11 -8.29
CA VAL A 103 22.66 -19.13 -9.23
C VAL A 103 23.69 -20.25 -9.41
N ASP A 104 24.97 -19.92 -9.54
CA ASP A 104 26.03 -20.93 -9.75
C ASP A 104 26.22 -21.80 -8.49
N HIS A 105 26.28 -21.19 -7.29
CA HIS A 105 26.35 -21.94 -6.03
C HIS A 105 25.18 -22.92 -5.83
N HIS A 106 23.98 -22.56 -6.31
CA HIS A 106 22.84 -23.46 -6.26
C HIS A 106 23.01 -24.66 -7.19
N LYS A 107 23.49 -24.43 -8.43
CA LYS A 107 23.76 -25.52 -9.39
C LYS A 107 24.82 -26.49 -8.90
N ASP A 108 25.84 -25.98 -8.22
CA ASP A 108 26.91 -26.80 -7.64
C ASP A 108 26.41 -27.65 -6.45
N SER A 109 25.35 -27.23 -5.77
CA SER A 109 24.75 -27.96 -4.65
C SER A 109 23.78 -29.07 -5.10
N GLU A 110 23.31 -29.01 -6.34
CA GLU A 110 22.41 -30.01 -6.94
C GLU A 110 23.16 -31.08 -7.75
N SER A 111 24.50 -30.96 -7.90
CA SER A 111 25.38 -31.90 -8.59
C SER A 111 26.09 -32.85 -7.62
#